data_AF-A0A8S2NV01-F1
#
_entry.id   AF-A0A8S2NV01-F1
#
_cell.length_a   1.000
_cell.length_b   1.000
_cell.length_c   1.000
_cell.angle_alpha   90.00
_cell.angle_beta   90.00
_cell.angle_gamma   90.00
#
_symmetry.space_group_name_H-M   'P 1'
#
loop_
_entity.id
_entity.type
_entity.pdbx_description
1 polymer ?
#
loop_
_entity_poly.entity_id
_entity_poly.type
_entity_poly.pdbx_seq_one_letter_code
_entity_poly.pdbx_strand_id
1 'polypeptide(L)'
;MGSNISSSVGTNTAITLVEVQTHYGMFTKENKLLYNSTIGGKSDLKKLDEWSKTVPSNPVIIKRKVRDIFRLFTKYYFPNDPLISNKSKLIEKIFQKYRHDSVYCYKNCGGNAIQGICKPTGFFQFGICKCNLGWTGSDCETSTVHDITVLQGTICGFDRSFMHISCNGTRPWKECPYGWISRSWSVDLTICYKNQTAIEPPMYGTICGIHSYHSSYNFNIAIKCHNSSDRLIDTCPENYRSFHEKQGNYVASNSVCAALNPKVNLPGTICGMQIEESRDGPTCNGFHPGLRLCLPNYAIRRIAFEAFGFMVCVKT
;
A
#
# COMPACT_ATOMS: atom_id res chain seq x y z
N MET A 1 36.89 35.64 44.00
CA MET A 1 36.05 35.90 42.80
C MET A 1 36.40 34.84 41.77
N GLY A 2 35.40 34.08 41.31
CA GLY A 2 35.58 32.90 40.46
C GLY A 2 34.98 31.66 41.11
N SER A 3 33.66 31.62 41.23
CA SER A 3 32.88 30.47 41.69
C SER A 3 32.97 29.33 40.66
N ASN A 4 33.64 28.24 41.03
CA ASN A 4 33.62 26.97 40.31
C ASN A 4 32.25 26.30 40.51
N ILE A 5 31.48 26.18 39.43
CA ILE A 5 30.26 25.39 39.40
C ILE A 5 30.63 23.95 39.06
N SER A 6 30.51 23.08 40.05
CA SER A 6 30.37 21.64 39.88
C SER A 6 29.03 21.34 39.20
N SER A 7 29.04 20.58 38.11
CA SER A 7 27.85 19.83 37.67
C SER A 7 28.27 18.41 37.29
N SER A 8 28.12 17.52 38.27
CA SER A 8 27.88 16.11 38.04
C SER A 8 26.42 15.95 37.59
N VAL A 9 26.20 15.63 36.32
CA VAL A 9 24.96 14.99 35.87
C VAL A 9 25.35 13.88 34.91
N GLY A 10 25.50 12.68 35.47
CA GLY A 10 25.26 11.48 34.70
C GLY A 10 23.76 11.26 34.64
N THR A 11 23.22 11.13 33.45
CA THR A 11 22.05 10.28 33.21
C THR A 11 22.18 9.68 31.82
N ASN A 12 22.36 8.36 31.84
CA ASN A 12 22.07 7.46 30.75
C ASN A 12 20.67 7.75 30.21
N THR A 13 20.58 7.97 28.90
CA THR A 13 19.41 7.52 28.14
C THR A 13 19.93 7.04 26.79
N ALA A 14 20.62 5.90 26.84
CA ALA A 14 20.39 4.89 25.82
C ALA A 14 18.88 4.62 25.85
N ILE A 15 18.13 5.31 25.00
CA ILE A 15 16.79 4.86 24.61
C ILE A 15 17.06 3.58 23.85
N THR A 16 17.10 2.48 24.60
CA THR A 16 17.26 1.13 24.08
C THR A 16 16.22 0.96 22.98
N LEU A 17 16.66 0.53 21.79
CA LEU A 17 15.80 0.10 20.68
C LEU A 17 14.68 -0.88 21.12
N VAL A 18 14.81 -1.47 22.31
CA VAL A 18 13.83 -2.29 23.02
C VAL A 18 12.54 -1.51 23.41
N GLU A 19 12.61 -0.21 23.74
CA GLU A 19 11.41 0.58 24.09
C GLU A 19 10.57 0.98 22.85
N VAL A 20 11.23 1.22 21.71
CA VAL A 20 10.55 1.54 20.45
C VAL A 20 9.95 0.28 19.81
N GLN A 21 10.62 -0.87 19.92
CA GLN A 21 10.07 -2.17 19.48
C GLN A 21 8.91 -2.66 20.37
N THR A 22 8.90 -2.36 21.67
CA THR A 22 7.78 -2.74 22.55
C THR A 22 6.53 -1.91 22.27
N HIS A 23 6.63 -0.62 21.94
CA HIS A 23 5.45 0.20 21.59
C HIS A 23 4.87 -0.16 20.22
N TYR A 24 5.69 -0.47 19.22
CA TYR A 24 5.19 -0.88 17.89
C TYR A 24 4.67 -2.33 17.89
N GLY A 25 5.27 -3.22 18.68
CA GLY A 25 4.77 -4.56 18.95
C GLY A 25 3.44 -4.55 19.72
N MET A 26 3.23 -3.62 20.64
CA MET A 26 1.92 -3.37 21.25
C MET A 26 0.91 -2.85 20.22
N PHE A 27 1.29 -1.90 19.36
CA PHE A 27 0.39 -1.35 18.34
C PHE A 27 -0.04 -2.37 17.29
N THR A 28 0.83 -3.28 16.84
CA THR A 28 0.47 -4.34 15.88
C THR A 28 -0.26 -5.52 16.51
N LYS A 29 0.00 -5.81 17.79
CA LYS A 29 -0.76 -6.80 18.57
C LYS A 29 -2.15 -6.27 18.97
N GLU A 30 -2.28 -4.96 19.14
CA GLU A 30 -3.57 -4.27 19.33
C GLU A 30 -4.32 -4.13 18.00
N ASN A 31 -3.68 -3.84 16.86
CA ASN A 31 -4.36 -3.61 15.58
C ASN A 31 -4.79 -4.87 14.79
N LYS A 32 -4.50 -6.07 15.29
CA LYS A 32 -5.45 -7.18 15.09
C LYS A 32 -6.57 -7.04 16.11
N LEU A 33 -7.28 -5.90 16.09
CA LEU A 33 -8.51 -5.74 16.83
C LEU A 33 -9.47 -6.77 16.25
N LEU A 34 -9.57 -7.91 16.92
CA LEU A 34 -10.80 -8.68 16.94
C LEU A 34 -11.85 -7.70 17.47
N TYR A 35 -12.56 -7.06 16.53
CA TYR A 35 -13.72 -6.25 16.84
C TYR A 35 -14.78 -7.22 17.38
N ASN A 36 -14.74 -7.45 18.69
CA ASN A 36 -15.78 -8.16 19.40
C ASN A 36 -16.96 -7.18 19.53
N SER A 37 -17.85 -7.19 18.54
CA SER A 37 -19.13 -6.51 18.63
C SER A 37 -20.14 -7.45 19.28
N THR A 38 -20.33 -7.31 20.60
CA THR A 38 -21.47 -7.91 21.30
C THR A 38 -22.73 -7.09 21.01
N ILE A 39 -23.75 -7.74 20.44
CA ILE A 39 -25.06 -7.14 20.20
C ILE A 39 -26.06 -7.81 21.16
N GLY A 40 -26.64 -7.03 22.07
CA GLY A 40 -27.54 -7.53 23.12
C GLY A 40 -26.79 -8.09 24.34
N GLY A 41 -27.53 -8.35 25.42
CA GLY A 41 -26.95 -8.72 26.71
C GLY A 41 -26.12 -7.59 27.35
N LYS A 42 -25.37 -7.93 28.39
CA LYS A 42 -24.45 -7.03 29.09
C LYS A 42 -23.05 -7.08 28.46
N SER A 43 -22.54 -5.96 27.97
CA SER A 43 -21.30 -5.87 27.18
C SER A 43 -20.01 -6.01 27.98
N ASP A 44 -20.07 -5.89 29.30
CA ASP A 44 -18.94 -6.00 30.23
C ASP A 44 -18.55 -7.46 30.54
N LEU A 45 -19.38 -8.43 30.15
CA LEU A 45 -19.17 -9.86 30.43
C LEU A 45 -18.26 -10.51 29.39
N LYS A 46 -17.13 -11.06 29.84
CA LYS A 46 -16.12 -11.71 28.97
C LYS A 46 -16.41 -13.17 28.65
N LYS A 47 -17.21 -13.85 29.47
CA LYS A 47 -17.55 -15.27 29.29
C LYS A 47 -18.91 -15.43 28.63
N LEU A 48 -18.98 -16.31 27.64
CA LEU A 48 -20.19 -16.59 26.86
C LEU A 48 -21.37 -17.06 27.74
N ASP A 49 -21.10 -17.92 28.73
CA ASP A 49 -22.13 -18.47 29.61
C ASP A 49 -22.75 -17.42 30.55
N GLU A 50 -21.95 -16.45 30.99
CA GLU A 50 -22.42 -15.34 31.82
C GLU A 50 -23.19 -14.33 30.95
N TRP A 51 -22.66 -14.00 29.76
CA TRP A 51 -23.31 -13.10 28.82
C TRP A 51 -24.66 -13.64 28.32
N SER A 52 -24.74 -14.91 27.93
CA SER A 52 -25.96 -15.52 27.37
C SER A 52 -27.15 -15.47 28.33
N LYS A 53 -26.91 -15.55 29.65
CA LYS A 53 -27.92 -15.40 30.69
C LYS A 53 -28.51 -13.99 30.77
N THR A 54 -27.81 -12.98 30.26
CA THR A 54 -28.28 -11.57 30.26
C THR A 54 -29.07 -11.18 29.02
N VAL A 55 -29.01 -11.99 27.95
CA VAL A 55 -29.70 -11.72 26.69
C VAL A 55 -31.22 -11.63 26.85
N PRO A 56 -31.91 -12.51 27.62
CA PRO A 56 -33.36 -12.40 27.81
C PRO A 56 -33.81 -11.07 28.45
N SER A 57 -33.00 -10.52 29.36
CA SER A 57 -33.27 -9.22 30.00
C SER A 57 -32.85 -8.01 29.17
N ASN A 58 -31.95 -8.20 28.19
CA ASN A 58 -31.46 -7.14 27.30
C ASN A 58 -31.46 -7.63 25.84
N PRO A 59 -32.63 -7.96 25.28
CA PRO A 59 -32.71 -8.52 23.93
C PRO A 59 -32.42 -7.45 22.88
N VAL A 60 -31.96 -7.91 21.72
CA VAL A 60 -31.74 -7.04 20.55
C VAL A 60 -32.30 -7.70 19.28
N ILE A 61 -32.70 -6.87 18.32
CA ILE A 61 -33.23 -7.34 17.05
C ILE A 61 -32.06 -7.70 16.12
N ILE A 62 -31.71 -8.98 16.07
CA ILE A 62 -30.65 -9.51 15.18
C ILE A 62 -31.13 -9.82 13.77
N LYS A 63 -32.43 -10.08 13.59
CA LYS A 63 -33.05 -10.39 12.30
C LYS A 63 -34.35 -9.62 12.17
N ARG A 64 -34.46 -8.81 11.12
CA ARG A 64 -35.68 -8.07 10.80
C ARG A 64 -35.86 -7.98 9.29
N LYS A 65 -37.12 -8.01 8.86
CA LYS A 65 -37.50 -7.57 7.52
C LYS A 65 -37.86 -6.09 7.62
N VAL A 66 -37.09 -5.26 6.94
CA VAL A 66 -37.36 -3.82 6.86
C VAL A 66 -38.22 -3.56 5.63
N ARG A 67 -39.23 -2.71 5.77
CA ARG A 67 -40.01 -2.16 4.65
C ARG A 67 -39.84 -0.65 4.64
N ASP A 68 -40.05 -0.04 3.48
CA ASP A 68 -39.94 1.39 3.36
C ASP A 68 -40.98 2.13 4.22
N ILE A 69 -40.54 3.17 4.93
CA ILE A 69 -41.37 3.92 5.88
C ILE A 69 -42.57 4.60 5.20
N PHE A 70 -42.44 5.01 3.94
CA PHE A 70 -43.53 5.68 3.20
C PHE A 70 -44.78 4.79 3.03
N ARG A 71 -44.62 3.46 3.13
CA ARG A 71 -45.75 2.51 3.10
C ARG A 71 -46.64 2.56 4.34
N LEU A 72 -46.18 3.18 5.43
CA LEU A 72 -47.00 3.42 6.62
C LEU A 72 -47.96 4.60 6.42
N PHE A 73 -47.68 5.50 5.47
CA PHE A 73 -48.48 6.70 5.20
C PHE A 73 -49.67 6.36 4.30
N THR A 74 -50.62 5.61 4.84
CA THR A 74 -51.87 5.24 4.18
C THR A 74 -53.06 5.81 4.93
N LYS A 75 -54.21 5.90 4.26
CA LYS A 75 -55.48 6.27 4.90
C LYS A 75 -55.87 5.34 6.06
N TYR A 76 -55.37 4.10 6.06
CA TYR A 76 -55.64 3.14 7.14
C TYR A 76 -55.00 3.60 8.47
N TYR A 77 -53.74 4.02 8.45
CA TYR A 77 -53.03 4.49 9.66
C TYR A 77 -53.26 5.97 9.96
N PHE A 78 -53.65 6.77 8.95
CA PHE A 78 -53.89 8.21 9.07
C PHE A 78 -55.24 8.59 8.44
N PRO A 79 -56.37 8.18 9.03
CA PRO A 79 -57.70 8.36 8.43
C PRO A 79 -58.13 9.83 8.33
N ASN A 80 -57.64 10.68 9.24
CA ASN A 80 -58.02 12.09 9.33
C ASN A 80 -57.16 13.02 8.46
N ASP A 81 -56.17 12.49 7.73
CA ASP A 81 -55.29 13.27 6.87
C ASP A 81 -55.67 13.07 5.39
N PRO A 82 -56.44 13.99 4.78
CA PRO A 82 -56.90 13.84 3.39
C PRO A 82 -55.73 13.88 2.39
N LEU A 83 -54.57 14.42 2.80
CA LEU A 83 -53.38 14.56 1.96
C LEU A 83 -52.35 13.45 2.21
N ILE A 84 -52.66 12.43 3.02
CA ILE A 84 -51.69 11.38 3.38
C ILE A 84 -51.08 10.67 2.16
N SER A 85 -51.87 10.44 1.11
CA SER A 85 -51.39 9.84 -0.14
C SER A 85 -50.34 10.72 -0.84
N ASN A 86 -50.56 12.04 -0.86
CA ASN A 86 -49.62 13.00 -1.42
C ASN A 86 -48.34 13.08 -0.58
N LYS A 87 -48.48 13.09 0.76
CA LYS A 87 -47.34 13.06 1.69
C LYS A 87 -46.51 11.79 1.53
N SER A 88 -47.14 10.62 1.38
CA SER A 88 -46.47 9.34 1.11
C SER A 88 -45.60 9.40 -0.15
N LYS A 89 -46.17 9.88 -1.28
CA LYS A 89 -45.44 10.06 -2.55
C LYS A 89 -44.30 11.07 -2.44
N LEU A 90 -44.51 12.16 -1.68
CA LEU A 90 -43.46 13.16 -1.45
C LEU A 90 -42.29 12.55 -0.67
N ILE A 91 -42.57 11.81 0.40
CA ILE A 91 -41.56 11.12 1.20
C ILE A 91 -40.83 10.09 0.34
N GLU A 92 -41.54 9.30 -0.47
CA GLU A 92 -40.94 8.36 -1.40
C GLU A 92 -39.93 9.05 -2.34
N LYS A 93 -40.32 10.18 -2.96
CA LYS A 93 -39.43 10.98 -3.82
C LYS A 93 -38.21 11.49 -3.07
N ILE A 94 -38.37 11.98 -1.84
CA ILE A 94 -37.25 12.45 -1.00
C ILE A 94 -36.29 11.29 -0.69
N PHE A 95 -36.81 10.10 -0.35
CA PHE A 95 -35.99 8.90 -0.10
C PHE A 95 -35.30 8.39 -1.37
N GLN A 96 -35.93 8.51 -2.53
CA GLN A 96 -35.27 8.21 -3.81
C GLN A 96 -34.11 9.18 -4.03
N LYS A 97 -34.34 10.49 -3.89
CA LYS A 97 -33.27 11.50 -3.99
C LYS A 97 -32.11 11.20 -3.02
N TYR A 98 -32.42 10.94 -1.75
CA TYR A 98 -31.45 10.56 -0.72
C TYR A 98 -30.66 9.27 -1.06
N ARG A 99 -31.21 8.35 -1.85
CA ARG A 99 -30.45 7.17 -2.28
C ARG A 99 -29.52 7.44 -3.47
N HIS A 100 -29.77 8.49 -4.23
CA HIS A 100 -29.04 8.79 -5.48
C HIS A 100 -28.02 9.92 -5.33
N ASP A 101 -28.14 10.82 -4.34
CA ASP A 101 -27.10 11.83 -4.15
C ASP A 101 -25.77 11.19 -3.73
N SER A 102 -24.68 11.87 -4.05
CA SER A 102 -23.33 11.40 -3.75
C SER A 102 -23.12 11.24 -2.24
N VAL A 103 -22.46 10.15 -1.88
CA VAL A 103 -22.04 9.88 -0.50
C VAL A 103 -21.16 11.02 -0.01
N TYR A 104 -21.52 11.61 1.13
CA TYR A 104 -20.70 12.61 1.79
C TYR A 104 -19.54 11.93 2.52
N CYS A 105 -18.31 12.37 2.23
CA CYS A 105 -17.15 12.09 3.06
C CYS A 105 -16.59 13.40 3.60
N TYR A 106 -16.15 13.38 4.85
CA TYR A 106 -15.51 14.53 5.48
C TYR A 106 -14.30 14.97 4.64
N LYS A 107 -14.26 16.27 4.31
CA LYS A 107 -13.24 16.91 3.45
C LYS A 107 -12.94 16.20 2.12
N ASN A 108 -13.89 15.43 1.57
CA ASN A 108 -13.68 14.66 0.34
C ASN A 108 -12.42 13.78 0.35
N CYS A 109 -12.05 13.23 1.51
CA CYS A 109 -10.88 12.36 1.65
C CYS A 109 -9.58 13.01 1.17
N GLY A 110 -9.35 14.25 1.64
CA GLY A 110 -8.13 14.98 1.37
C GLY A 110 -8.28 16.05 0.28
N GLY A 111 -9.51 16.38 -0.09
CA GLY A 111 -9.82 17.41 -1.08
C GLY A 111 -9.53 17.04 -2.54
N ASN A 112 -8.85 15.92 -2.81
CA ASN A 112 -8.61 15.43 -4.17
C ASN A 112 -8.55 13.89 -4.23
N ALA A 113 -8.71 13.33 -5.43
CA ALA A 113 -8.72 11.88 -5.65
C ALA A 113 -7.35 11.20 -5.46
N ILE A 114 -6.29 11.97 -5.24
CA ILE A 114 -4.91 11.47 -5.05
C ILE A 114 -4.72 11.02 -3.60
N GLN A 115 -5.34 11.70 -2.64
CA GLN A 115 -5.21 11.41 -1.20
C GLN A 115 -6.06 10.23 -0.76
N GLY A 116 -7.30 10.15 -1.24
CA GLY A 116 -8.19 9.04 -0.91
C GLY A 116 -9.45 8.98 -1.75
N ILE A 117 -10.22 7.91 -1.52
CA ILE A 117 -11.49 7.67 -2.18
C ILE A 117 -12.58 7.53 -1.12
N CYS A 118 -13.66 8.28 -1.29
CA CYS A 118 -14.85 8.16 -0.46
C CYS A 118 -15.56 6.83 -0.74
N LYS A 119 -15.78 6.01 0.30
CA LYS A 119 -16.50 4.74 0.20
C LYS A 119 -17.76 4.79 1.06
N PRO A 120 -18.93 4.41 0.54
CA PRO A 120 -20.15 4.32 1.34
C PRO A 120 -19.95 3.37 2.51
N THR A 121 -20.42 3.77 3.69
CA THR A 121 -20.50 2.86 4.86
C THR A 121 -21.63 1.84 4.73
N GLY A 122 -22.57 2.08 3.80
CA GLY A 122 -23.81 1.31 3.65
C GLY A 122 -24.94 1.79 4.56
N PHE A 123 -24.69 2.77 5.44
CA PHE A 123 -25.67 3.36 6.33
C PHE A 123 -25.66 4.88 6.16
N PHE A 124 -26.82 5.45 5.81
CA PHE A 124 -26.95 6.89 5.51
C PHE A 124 -26.09 7.35 4.31
N GLN A 125 -26.22 8.60 3.89
CA GLN A 125 -25.36 9.25 2.87
C GLN A 125 -23.97 9.61 3.42
N PHE A 126 -23.42 8.79 4.32
CA PHE A 126 -22.09 8.98 4.89
C PHE A 126 -21.13 7.90 4.42
N GLY A 127 -19.94 8.33 4.04
CA GLY A 127 -18.85 7.48 3.64
C GLY A 127 -17.67 7.56 4.60
N ILE A 128 -16.81 6.56 4.50
CA ILE A 128 -15.48 6.53 5.11
C ILE A 128 -14.43 6.75 4.04
N CYS A 129 -13.35 7.45 4.42
CA CYS A 129 -12.25 7.68 3.52
C CYS A 129 -11.33 6.46 3.47
N LYS A 130 -11.17 5.91 2.27
CA LYS A 130 -10.16 4.90 1.99
C LYS A 130 -8.95 5.62 1.42
N CYS A 131 -7.93 5.81 2.24
CA CYS A 131 -6.72 6.51 1.83
C CYS A 131 -5.95 5.73 0.79
N ASN A 132 -5.46 6.46 -0.22
CA ASN A 132 -4.48 5.95 -1.15
C ASN A 132 -3.15 5.83 -0.40
N LEU A 133 -2.27 4.94 -0.87
CA LEU A 133 -0.99 4.73 -0.18
C LEU A 133 -0.17 6.02 -0.17
N GLY A 134 0.59 6.20 0.90
CA GLY A 134 1.29 7.45 1.19
C GLY A 134 0.47 8.41 2.06
N TRP A 135 -0.84 8.17 2.24
CA TRP A 135 -1.72 9.04 3.04
C TRP A 135 -2.37 8.29 4.22
N THR A 136 -2.60 9.00 5.32
CA THR A 136 -3.25 8.53 6.54
C THR A 136 -4.11 9.66 7.14
N GLY A 137 -4.73 9.39 8.27
CA GLY A 137 -5.71 10.27 8.90
C GLY A 137 -7.14 9.82 8.61
N SER A 138 -8.09 10.42 9.34
CA SER A 138 -9.51 10.14 9.19
C SER A 138 -10.05 10.53 7.81
N ASP A 139 -9.39 11.49 7.16
CA ASP A 139 -9.74 12.09 5.89
C ASP A 139 -8.58 12.06 4.90
N CYS A 140 -7.55 11.24 5.12
CA CYS A 140 -6.40 11.08 4.22
C CYS A 140 -5.57 12.35 4.01
N GLU A 141 -5.66 13.28 4.94
CA GLU A 141 -5.03 14.59 4.95
C GLU A 141 -3.55 14.54 5.34
N THR A 142 -3.14 13.50 6.04
CA THR A 142 -1.77 13.37 6.57
C THR A 142 -0.93 12.56 5.61
N SER A 143 0.10 13.17 5.04
CA SER A 143 1.11 12.44 4.29
C SER A 143 1.98 11.62 5.24
N THR A 144 2.05 10.32 5.00
CA THR A 144 2.99 9.38 5.66
C THR A 144 4.32 9.27 4.93
N VAL A 145 4.49 10.09 3.90
CA VAL A 145 5.70 10.12 3.09
C VAL A 145 6.77 10.90 3.83
N HIS A 146 7.90 10.23 4.09
CA HIS A 146 9.16 10.93 4.31
C HIS A 146 9.83 11.18 2.96
N ASP A 147 10.35 12.38 2.76
CA ASP A 147 11.15 12.72 1.59
C ASP A 147 12.34 11.76 1.47
N ILE A 148 12.36 10.94 0.42
CA ILE A 148 13.47 10.01 0.15
C ILE A 148 14.22 10.52 -1.07
N THR A 149 15.54 10.42 -1.00
CA THR A 149 16.38 10.56 -2.18
C THR A 149 16.24 9.34 -3.07
N VAL A 150 15.53 9.50 -4.19
CA VAL A 150 15.50 8.51 -5.28
C VAL A 150 16.67 8.79 -6.19
N LEU A 151 17.58 7.82 -6.32
CA LEU A 151 18.78 7.97 -7.15
C LEU A 151 18.43 7.91 -8.64
N GLN A 152 19.14 8.68 -9.45
CA GLN A 152 19.16 8.47 -10.91
C GLN A 152 19.48 6.99 -11.19
N GLY A 153 18.71 6.39 -12.10
CA GLY A 153 18.83 4.98 -12.46
C GLY A 153 17.98 4.02 -11.64
N THR A 154 17.35 4.48 -10.56
CA THR A 154 16.39 3.64 -9.82
C THR A 154 15.32 3.14 -10.79
N ILE A 155 14.93 1.86 -10.68
CA ILE A 155 13.93 1.22 -11.54
C ILE A 155 12.64 1.07 -10.76
N CYS A 156 11.52 1.51 -11.34
CA CYS A 156 10.19 1.38 -10.71
C CYS A 156 9.28 0.33 -11.36
N GLY A 157 9.68 -0.19 -12.51
CA GLY A 157 8.91 -1.17 -13.27
C GLY A 157 9.69 -1.64 -14.48
N PHE A 158 9.39 -2.84 -14.93
CA PHE A 158 9.86 -3.35 -16.21
C PHE A 158 8.78 -4.21 -16.85
N ASP A 159 8.88 -4.37 -18.16
CA ASP A 159 7.97 -5.15 -18.98
C ASP A 159 8.77 -6.04 -19.93
N ARG A 160 8.37 -7.30 -19.99
CA ARG A 160 8.87 -8.34 -20.87
C ARG A 160 7.73 -9.32 -21.14
N SER A 161 7.74 -10.00 -22.29
CA SER A 161 6.71 -10.96 -22.78
C SER A 161 6.06 -11.90 -21.75
N PHE A 162 6.71 -12.19 -20.62
CA PHE A 162 6.21 -13.10 -19.57
C PHE A 162 6.34 -12.54 -18.15
N MET A 163 6.79 -11.29 -18.00
CA MET A 163 6.94 -10.66 -16.69
C MET A 163 6.65 -9.15 -16.78
N HIS A 164 5.57 -8.73 -16.12
CA HIS A 164 5.09 -7.35 -16.16
C HIS A 164 5.02 -6.75 -14.76
N ILE A 165 5.81 -5.70 -14.54
CA ILE A 165 5.82 -4.93 -13.28
C ILE A 165 5.49 -3.49 -13.60
N SER A 166 4.24 -3.13 -13.30
CA SER A 166 3.77 -1.76 -13.47
C SER A 166 4.45 -0.81 -12.49
N CYS A 167 4.82 0.37 -12.99
CA CYS A 167 5.28 1.49 -12.19
C CYS A 167 4.10 2.43 -11.94
N ASN A 168 3.68 2.61 -10.69
CA ASN A 168 2.49 3.42 -10.36
C ASN A 168 1.23 3.10 -11.20
N GLY A 169 1.01 1.81 -11.47
CA GLY A 169 -0.14 1.34 -12.26
C GLY A 169 0.03 1.46 -13.79
N THR A 170 1.07 2.12 -14.29
CA THR A 170 1.37 2.18 -15.73
C THR A 170 2.33 1.07 -16.14
N ARG A 171 2.13 0.52 -17.35
CA ARG A 171 3.02 -0.51 -17.90
C ARG A 171 4.20 0.14 -18.62
N PRO A 172 5.45 -0.26 -18.37
CA PRO A 172 6.63 0.38 -18.95
C PRO A 172 6.67 0.48 -20.48
N TRP A 173 6.16 -0.52 -21.21
CA TRP A 173 6.07 -0.47 -22.68
C TRP A 173 5.05 0.54 -23.22
N LYS A 174 4.06 0.92 -22.41
CA LYS A 174 3.01 1.87 -22.79
C LYS A 174 3.43 3.30 -22.43
N GLU A 175 3.71 3.53 -21.16
CA GLU A 175 4.10 4.84 -20.64
C GLU A 175 4.71 4.72 -19.23
N CYS A 176 5.70 5.57 -18.95
CA CYS A 176 6.22 5.73 -17.59
C CYS A 176 5.51 6.87 -16.86
N PRO A 177 5.38 6.81 -15.53
CA PRO A 177 4.80 7.89 -14.76
C PRO A 177 5.60 9.19 -14.90
N TYR A 178 4.98 10.33 -14.56
CA TYR A 178 5.64 11.62 -14.58
C TYR A 178 6.96 11.60 -13.81
N GLY A 179 8.02 12.15 -14.42
CA GLY A 179 9.36 12.17 -13.84
C GLY A 179 10.16 10.86 -13.99
N TRP A 180 9.63 9.85 -14.69
CA TRP A 180 10.31 8.61 -15.06
C TRP A 180 10.44 8.52 -16.59
N ILE A 181 11.49 7.86 -17.07
CA ILE A 181 11.79 7.70 -18.49
C ILE A 181 11.78 6.22 -18.85
N SER A 182 11.28 5.90 -20.04
CA SER A 182 11.32 4.55 -20.58
C SER A 182 12.65 4.25 -21.28
N ARG A 183 13.17 3.04 -21.10
CA ARG A 183 14.25 2.49 -21.92
C ARG A 183 13.82 1.12 -22.43
N SER A 184 13.85 0.94 -23.75
CA SER A 184 13.58 -0.34 -24.40
C SER A 184 14.84 -0.86 -25.08
N TRP A 185 15.08 -2.17 -24.97
CA TRP A 185 16.10 -2.89 -25.72
C TRP A 185 15.46 -3.85 -26.73
N SER A 186 16.25 -4.33 -27.69
CA SER A 186 15.81 -5.28 -28.72
C SER A 186 15.42 -6.66 -28.18
N VAL A 187 15.69 -6.94 -26.91
CA VAL A 187 15.44 -8.22 -26.22
C VAL A 187 14.06 -8.29 -25.55
N ASP A 188 13.10 -7.51 -26.03
CA ASP A 188 11.77 -7.37 -25.44
C ASP A 188 11.83 -7.05 -23.94
N LEU A 189 12.68 -6.07 -23.60
CA LEU A 189 12.77 -5.53 -22.25
C LEU A 189 12.53 -4.04 -22.33
N THR A 190 11.52 -3.55 -21.61
CA THR A 190 11.30 -2.13 -21.39
C THR A 190 11.28 -1.84 -19.90
N ILE A 191 12.04 -0.85 -19.43
CA ILE A 191 12.03 -0.42 -18.03
C ILE A 191 11.57 1.03 -17.90
N CYS A 192 11.00 1.37 -16.75
CA CYS A 192 10.86 2.75 -16.31
C CYS A 192 11.92 3.06 -15.25
N TYR A 193 12.73 4.09 -15.49
CA TYR A 193 13.81 4.49 -14.59
C TYR A 193 13.83 6.00 -14.32
N LYS A 194 14.42 6.38 -13.19
CA LYS A 194 14.55 7.79 -12.79
C LYS A 194 15.72 8.46 -13.52
N ASN A 195 15.50 9.55 -14.24
CA ASN A 195 16.55 10.20 -15.02
C ASN A 195 17.48 11.11 -14.20
N GLN A 196 17.00 11.61 -13.06
CA GLN A 196 17.75 12.52 -12.20
C GLN A 196 17.52 12.15 -10.75
N THR A 197 18.54 12.31 -9.92
CA THR A 197 18.41 12.14 -8.48
C THR A 197 17.52 13.24 -7.95
N ALA A 198 16.43 12.87 -7.27
CA ALA A 198 15.45 13.82 -6.77
C ALA A 198 14.98 13.43 -5.37
N ILE A 199 14.69 14.45 -4.56
CA ILE A 199 13.95 14.28 -3.32
C ILE A 199 12.48 14.33 -3.69
N GLU A 200 11.82 13.19 -3.65
CA GLU A 200 10.43 13.07 -4.07
C GLU A 200 9.67 12.17 -3.11
N PRO A 201 8.34 12.35 -3.01
CA PRO A 201 7.51 11.36 -2.38
C PRO A 201 7.74 10.01 -3.06
N PRO A 202 7.85 8.91 -2.30
CA PRO A 202 7.98 7.58 -2.87
C PRO A 202 6.82 7.32 -3.80
N MET A 203 7.12 7.26 -5.08
CA MET A 203 6.20 6.70 -6.03
C MET A 203 6.25 5.19 -5.92
N TYR A 204 5.08 4.57 -6.06
CA TYR A 204 4.93 3.14 -6.22
C TYR A 204 5.95 2.59 -7.21
N GLY A 205 6.65 1.53 -6.79
CA GLY A 205 7.30 0.65 -7.74
C GLY A 205 8.81 0.51 -7.59
N THR A 206 9.51 1.29 -6.75
CA THR A 206 10.96 1.07 -6.56
C THR A 206 11.22 -0.41 -6.25
N ILE A 207 11.89 -1.09 -7.17
CA ILE A 207 12.01 -2.53 -7.13
C ILE A 207 13.08 -2.89 -6.11
N CYS A 208 12.73 -3.76 -5.17
CA CYS A 208 13.63 -4.36 -4.21
C CYS A 208 13.47 -5.86 -4.31
N GLY A 209 14.52 -6.56 -4.74
CA GLY A 209 14.46 -8.00 -4.93
C GLY A 209 13.60 -8.47 -6.11
N ILE A 210 14.12 -9.50 -6.78
CA ILE A 210 13.50 -10.15 -7.93
C ILE A 210 13.79 -11.64 -7.81
N HIS A 211 12.78 -12.47 -8.02
CA HIS A 211 12.90 -13.92 -8.08
C HIS A 211 12.04 -14.51 -9.18
N SER A 212 12.57 -15.48 -9.90
CA SER A 212 11.85 -16.21 -10.95
C SER A 212 12.12 -17.70 -10.87
N TYR A 213 11.04 -18.48 -11.03
CA TYR A 213 11.06 -19.94 -10.93
C TYR A 213 11.05 -20.64 -12.29
N HIS A 214 11.22 -19.92 -13.40
CA HIS A 214 11.01 -20.54 -14.71
C HIS A 214 12.29 -21.22 -15.22
N SER A 215 12.37 -22.56 -15.14
CA SER A 215 13.53 -23.32 -15.64
C SER A 215 13.80 -23.16 -17.14
N SER A 216 12.77 -22.82 -17.92
CA SER A 216 12.88 -22.70 -19.39
C SER A 216 13.28 -21.29 -19.88
N TYR A 217 13.27 -20.29 -19.01
CA TYR A 217 13.77 -18.95 -19.31
C TYR A 217 14.90 -18.68 -18.34
N ASN A 218 16.12 -18.43 -18.82
CA ASN A 218 17.32 -18.19 -17.99
C ASN A 218 17.25 -16.88 -17.18
N PHE A 219 16.14 -16.60 -16.51
CA PHE A 219 15.99 -15.49 -15.58
C PHE A 219 16.40 -15.95 -14.18
N ASN A 220 17.64 -16.45 -14.06
CA ASN A 220 18.21 -16.97 -12.83
C ASN A 220 18.70 -15.83 -11.92
N ILE A 221 17.77 -15.09 -11.35
CA ILE A 221 18.08 -13.99 -10.43
C ILE A 221 17.27 -14.20 -9.17
N ALA A 222 17.99 -14.33 -8.06
CA ALA A 222 17.45 -14.20 -6.72
C ALA A 222 18.12 -12.99 -6.08
N ILE A 223 17.58 -11.80 -6.35
CA ILE A 223 17.94 -10.62 -5.55
C ILE A 223 17.00 -10.62 -4.36
N LYS A 224 17.57 -10.68 -3.16
CA LYS A 224 16.80 -10.54 -1.91
C LYS A 224 16.39 -9.10 -1.71
N CYS A 225 15.22 -8.91 -1.12
CA CYS A 225 14.82 -7.64 -0.55
C CYS A 225 14.94 -7.74 0.97
N HIS A 226 15.93 -7.07 1.56
CA HIS A 226 16.13 -6.92 3.00
C HIS A 226 15.93 -8.19 3.85
N ASN A 227 16.99 -8.98 4.04
CA ASN A 227 16.98 -10.22 4.84
C ASN A 227 15.89 -11.25 4.48
N SER A 228 15.16 -11.07 3.37
CA SER A 228 14.17 -12.05 2.90
C SER A 228 14.85 -13.38 2.59
N SER A 229 14.20 -14.49 2.94
CA SER A 229 14.74 -15.83 2.73
C SER A 229 14.93 -16.12 1.22
N ASP A 230 15.98 -16.88 0.87
CA ASP A 230 16.35 -17.21 -0.52
C ASP A 230 15.25 -17.89 -1.35
N ARG A 231 14.26 -18.49 -0.68
CA ARG A 231 13.42 -19.52 -1.28
C ARG A 231 11.99 -19.11 -1.60
N LEU A 232 11.51 -17.98 -1.09
CA LEU A 232 10.14 -17.49 -1.34
C LEU A 232 10.11 -15.97 -1.14
N ILE A 233 9.95 -15.17 -2.20
CA ILE A 233 9.51 -13.76 -2.08
C ILE A 233 7.98 -13.71 -1.80
N ASP A 234 7.47 -14.62 -0.99
CA ASP A 234 6.09 -14.52 -0.51
C ASP A 234 5.99 -13.48 0.62
N THR A 235 7.12 -13.13 1.23
CA THR A 235 7.21 -12.14 2.29
C THR A 235 8.11 -10.98 1.86
N CYS A 236 7.50 -9.95 1.29
CA CYS A 236 8.17 -8.67 1.11
C CYS A 236 8.33 -7.95 2.45
N PRO A 237 9.39 -7.13 2.63
CA PRO A 237 9.54 -6.31 3.82
C PRO A 237 8.36 -5.36 4.02
N GLU A 238 8.22 -4.86 5.25
CA GLU A 238 7.22 -3.84 5.56
C GLU A 238 7.35 -2.63 4.61
N ASN A 239 6.23 -2.13 4.11
CA ASN A 239 6.12 -1.09 3.06
C ASN A 239 6.46 -1.54 1.63
N TYR A 240 6.65 -2.83 1.40
CA TYR A 240 6.76 -3.42 0.06
C TYR A 240 5.59 -4.36 -0.19
N ARG A 241 5.17 -4.46 -1.45
CA ARG A 241 4.14 -5.40 -1.89
C ARG A 241 4.75 -6.43 -2.81
N SER A 242 4.41 -7.69 -2.57
CA SER A 242 4.73 -8.76 -3.50
C SER A 242 3.81 -8.68 -4.71
N PHE A 243 4.40 -8.69 -5.89
CA PHE A 243 3.71 -8.87 -7.16
C PHE A 243 4.05 -10.26 -7.66
N HIS A 244 3.03 -11.09 -7.79
CA HIS A 244 3.13 -12.41 -8.39
C HIS A 244 2.44 -12.39 -9.74
N GLU A 245 3.16 -12.74 -10.79
CA GLU A 245 2.54 -13.04 -12.07
C GLU A 245 2.18 -14.53 -12.13
N LYS A 246 0.88 -14.84 -12.23
CA LYS A 246 0.40 -16.20 -12.43
C LYS A 246 0.24 -16.45 -13.92
N GLN A 247 1.12 -17.26 -14.49
CA GLN A 247 0.98 -17.75 -15.86
C GLN A 247 0.19 -19.07 -15.85
N GLY A 248 -1.14 -18.98 -15.99
CA GLY A 248 -2.03 -20.15 -16.07
C GLY A 248 -2.08 -21.01 -14.79
N ASN A 249 -2.20 -22.32 -14.94
CA ASN A 249 -2.31 -23.30 -13.85
C ASN A 249 -0.96 -23.71 -13.23
N TYR A 250 0.17 -23.20 -13.71
CA TYR A 250 1.49 -23.55 -13.21
C TYR A 250 1.92 -22.65 -12.05
N VAL A 251 2.47 -23.27 -11.00
CA VAL A 251 2.82 -22.64 -9.70
C VAL A 251 4.17 -21.89 -9.74
N ALA A 252 4.85 -21.85 -10.89
CA ALA A 252 6.08 -21.08 -11.04
C ALA A 252 5.74 -19.58 -11.15
N SER A 253 5.71 -18.88 -10.02
CA SER A 253 5.34 -17.46 -9.96
C SER A 253 6.59 -16.58 -9.95
N ASN A 254 6.81 -15.81 -11.02
CA ASN A 254 7.75 -14.69 -10.95
C ASN A 254 7.26 -13.74 -9.85
N SER A 255 8.18 -13.31 -8.99
CA SER A 255 7.86 -12.53 -7.80
C SER A 255 8.83 -11.37 -7.63
N VAL A 256 8.28 -10.21 -7.30
CA VAL A 256 9.04 -8.98 -7.04
C VAL A 256 8.43 -8.23 -5.87
N CYS A 257 9.28 -7.66 -5.01
CA CYS A 257 8.84 -6.67 -4.05
C CYS A 257 8.97 -5.28 -4.64
N ALA A 258 7.83 -4.63 -4.88
CA ALA A 258 7.82 -3.23 -5.26
C ALA A 258 7.43 -2.38 -4.06
N ALA A 259 8.19 -1.31 -3.84
CA ALA A 259 7.97 -0.42 -2.72
C ALA A 259 6.61 0.30 -2.87
N LEU A 260 5.82 0.32 -1.79
CA LEU A 260 4.55 1.07 -1.70
C LEU A 260 4.77 2.48 -1.14
N ASN A 261 5.62 2.58 -0.13
CA ASN A 261 6.03 3.82 0.52
C ASN A 261 7.36 3.57 1.23
N PRO A 262 8.50 3.42 0.51
CA PRO A 262 9.77 3.19 1.16
C PRO A 262 10.04 4.32 2.14
N LYS A 263 10.59 4.03 3.31
CA LYS A 263 11.10 5.08 4.22
C LYS A 263 12.58 5.36 3.95
N VAL A 264 13.26 4.36 3.38
CA VAL A 264 14.67 4.37 2.97
C VAL A 264 14.78 3.35 1.82
N ASN A 265 15.72 3.55 0.89
CA ASN A 265 16.11 2.47 -0.03
C ASN A 265 16.60 1.27 0.80
N LEU A 266 15.89 0.15 0.77
CA LEU A 266 16.27 -1.06 1.48
C LEU A 266 17.43 -1.79 0.76
N PRO A 267 18.23 -2.60 1.48
CA PRO A 267 19.06 -3.62 0.84
C PRO A 267 18.24 -4.43 -0.15
N GLY A 268 18.73 -4.59 -1.38
CA GLY A 268 18.01 -5.21 -2.49
C GLY A 268 17.41 -4.23 -3.49
N THR A 269 17.39 -2.92 -3.21
CA THR A 269 16.95 -1.90 -4.18
C THR A 269 17.85 -1.87 -5.40
N ILE A 270 17.23 -1.89 -6.59
CA ILE A 270 17.93 -1.92 -7.88
C ILE A 270 18.10 -0.51 -8.43
N CYS A 271 19.31 -0.20 -8.88
CA CYS A 271 19.68 1.08 -9.48
C CYS A 271 20.64 0.85 -10.65
N GLY A 272 20.36 1.51 -11.78
CA GLY A 272 21.09 1.33 -13.03
C GLY A 272 20.86 -0.06 -13.64
N MET A 273 20.94 -0.11 -14.96
CA MET A 273 20.83 -1.35 -15.72
C MET A 273 21.46 -1.16 -17.09
N GLN A 274 22.54 -1.86 -17.36
CA GLN A 274 23.27 -1.76 -18.63
C GLN A 274 23.60 -3.13 -19.17
N ILE A 275 23.74 -3.23 -20.49
CA ILE A 275 24.27 -4.45 -21.11
C ILE A 275 25.68 -4.71 -20.56
N GLU A 276 25.99 -5.98 -20.27
CA GLU A 276 27.31 -6.43 -19.82
C GLU A 276 28.39 -5.94 -20.80
N GLU A 277 29.47 -5.38 -20.25
CA GLU A 277 30.60 -4.81 -21.00
C GLU A 277 30.24 -3.61 -21.89
N SER A 278 29.10 -2.95 -21.63
CA SER A 278 28.61 -1.81 -22.41
C SER A 278 28.19 -0.64 -21.52
N ARG A 279 27.98 0.54 -22.15
CA ARG A 279 27.33 1.70 -21.54
C ARG A 279 25.87 1.85 -21.95
N ASP A 280 25.34 0.89 -22.70
CA ASP A 280 23.96 0.89 -23.17
C ASP A 280 22.99 0.61 -22.01
N GLY A 281 22.34 1.68 -21.52
CA GLY A 281 21.30 1.64 -20.49
C GLY A 281 21.50 2.68 -19.39
N PRO A 282 20.53 2.83 -18.47
CA PRO A 282 20.64 3.79 -17.38
C PRO A 282 21.82 3.51 -16.45
N THR A 283 22.53 4.59 -16.09
CA THR A 283 23.53 4.61 -15.02
C THR A 283 22.85 4.61 -13.66
N CYS A 284 23.57 4.20 -12.62
CA CYS A 284 23.15 4.39 -11.24
C CYS A 284 23.86 5.62 -10.66
N ASN A 285 23.19 6.78 -10.67
CA ASN A 285 23.76 8.06 -10.23
C ASN A 285 25.14 8.36 -10.86
N GLY A 286 25.25 8.17 -12.18
CA GLY A 286 26.49 8.32 -12.95
C GLY A 286 27.41 7.10 -12.98
N PHE A 287 27.19 6.07 -12.14
CA PHE A 287 27.96 4.83 -12.18
C PHE A 287 27.43 3.88 -13.27
N HIS A 288 28.35 3.22 -13.98
CA HIS A 288 28.05 2.36 -15.12
C HIS A 288 28.09 0.88 -14.73
N PRO A 289 26.95 0.25 -14.38
CA PRO A 289 26.95 -1.15 -13.99
C PRO A 289 27.43 -2.09 -15.11
N GLY A 290 27.23 -1.74 -16.39
CA GLY A 290 27.73 -2.53 -17.52
C GLY A 290 29.26 -2.62 -17.55
N LEU A 291 29.94 -1.64 -16.95
CA LEU A 291 31.38 -1.61 -16.72
C LEU A 291 31.77 -2.05 -15.31
N ARG A 292 30.85 -2.71 -14.57
CA ARG A 292 31.02 -3.19 -13.20
C ARG A 292 31.31 -2.08 -12.18
N LEU A 293 30.82 -0.87 -12.45
CA LEU A 293 30.94 0.27 -11.55
C LEU A 293 29.62 0.54 -10.85
N CYS A 294 29.64 0.59 -9.51
CA CYS A 294 28.50 0.90 -8.66
C CYS A 294 28.87 1.90 -7.56
N LEU A 295 27.85 2.56 -7.00
CA LEU A 295 27.98 3.42 -5.83
C LEU A 295 28.54 2.65 -4.62
N PRO A 296 29.15 3.34 -3.65
CA PRO A 296 29.42 2.76 -2.33
C PRO A 296 28.14 2.16 -1.72
N ASN A 297 28.25 0.99 -1.07
CA ASN A 297 27.13 0.21 -0.54
C ASN A 297 26.17 -0.37 -1.58
N TYR A 298 26.61 -0.47 -2.85
CA TYR A 298 25.93 -1.23 -3.87
C TYR A 298 26.86 -2.33 -4.40
N ALA A 299 26.33 -3.54 -4.51
CA ALA A 299 27.01 -4.67 -5.14
C ALA A 299 26.56 -4.79 -6.60
N ILE A 300 27.51 -5.13 -7.46
CA ILE A 300 27.21 -5.47 -8.85
C ILE A 300 26.54 -6.85 -8.91
N ARG A 301 25.47 -6.96 -9.69
CA ARG A 301 24.79 -8.22 -10.00
C ARG A 301 24.56 -8.36 -11.49
N ARG A 302 24.88 -9.55 -11.99
CA ARG A 302 24.53 -9.96 -13.35
C ARG A 302 23.10 -10.49 -13.35
N ILE A 303 22.32 -10.01 -14.29
CA ILE A 303 20.94 -10.33 -14.55
C ILE A 303 20.86 -10.81 -15.99
N ALA A 304 20.61 -12.10 -16.21
CA ALA A 304 20.54 -12.65 -17.56
C ALA A 304 19.11 -12.56 -18.11
N PHE A 305 18.97 -11.99 -19.30
CA PHE A 305 17.77 -12.05 -20.11
C PHE A 305 18.13 -12.79 -21.41
N GLU A 306 17.89 -14.10 -21.45
CA GLU A 306 18.27 -14.98 -22.57
C GLU A 306 19.79 -15.01 -22.79
N ALA A 307 20.24 -14.70 -24.01
CA ALA A 307 21.65 -14.60 -24.38
C ALA A 307 22.32 -13.31 -23.88
N PHE A 308 21.54 -12.30 -23.48
CA PHE A 308 22.06 -11.00 -23.09
C PHE A 308 22.21 -10.91 -21.57
N GLY A 309 23.44 -10.65 -21.12
CA GLY A 309 23.74 -10.28 -19.74
C GLY A 309 23.49 -8.80 -19.54
N PHE A 310 22.72 -8.46 -18.50
CA PHE A 310 22.61 -7.11 -17.98
C PHE A 310 23.31 -7.04 -16.63
N MET A 311 23.89 -5.90 -16.34
CA MET A 311 24.53 -5.61 -15.07
C MET A 311 23.70 -4.55 -14.37
N VAL A 312 23.44 -4.75 -13.08
CA VAL A 312 22.70 -3.81 -12.22
C VAL A 312 23.45 -3.58 -10.92
N CYS A 313 23.26 -2.39 -10.31
CA CYS A 313 23.71 -2.13 -8.95
C CYS A 313 22.58 -2.46 -7.97
N VAL A 314 22.89 -3.27 -6.97
CA VAL A 314 21.95 -3.68 -5.92
C VAL A 314 22.45 -3.18 -4.59
N LYS A 315 21.62 -2.43 -3.86
CA LYS A 315 21.98 -1.92 -2.53
C LYS A 315 22.28 -3.08 -1.57
N THR A 316 23.41 -3.04 -0.88
CA THR A 316 23.80 -4.04 0.15
C THR A 316 23.34 -3.66 1.53
#